data_AF-A0A9E5PQL2-F1
#
_entry.id   AF-A0A9E5PQL2-F1
#
_cell.length_a   1.000
_cell.length_b   1.000
_cell.length_c   1.000
_cell.angle_alpha   90.00
_cell.angle_beta   90.00
_cell.angle_gamma   90.00
#
_symmetry.space_group_name_H-M   'P 1'
#
loop_
_entity.id
_entity.type
_entity.pdbx_description
1 polymer ?
#
loop_
_entity_poly.entity_id
_entity_poly.type
_entity_poly.pdbx_seq_one_letter_code
_entity_poly.pdbx_strand_id
1 'polypeptide(L)'
;MTEPRPSQLAVEGVTTEAEAEAAGIVRQRGREYLVALHTTLRSLNLYPVENSQVQRALDGLGEAAKALHELDAELEVRIAGEFIYVNEVRLRLSLDNYATFSHVLTTLRECGIGAVRVFDGVERREWQVFLSLILAFAPRGPSEDKLFTLRHKMVAANITNIAIEPPLGYDEALGDAERAKDLAKRTYGRSVAVTKEMIESVRLGKAASAKKVKRVVQSIVDQVLKNEVSLVGLTTIRDYDEYTFTHSVNVCILSVSIGKRLGLTRQQLYDLGLAALLHDVGKSRIPSEILNKPGRFEPDEWRIMQTHSWWGVLTLFDLRGFAEIPYRAMIVAHEHHMRVDLKGYPKMRRVQELSLYSKIVSAADTYDAATQRRSYRTLPIQPDQILREMWDAGGRAYDTALVKALINLLGIYPVGTCVILDTYELAVVHSANPDPTQLHRPIVRIVCGADGSRFDSGELADLSQTDGSGNFRRSIIKVADPGKYGINPGEYVI
;
A
#
# COMPACT_ATOMS: atom_id res chain seq x y z
N MET A 1 -22.17 51.67 7.15
CA MET A 1 -21.95 51.11 5.81
C MET A 1 -20.68 50.27 5.86
N THR A 2 -20.83 48.96 6.03
CA THR A 2 -19.79 47.96 5.81
C THR A 2 -20.53 46.63 5.60
N GLU A 3 -20.54 46.17 4.37
CA GLU A 3 -21.22 44.96 3.90
C GLU A 3 -20.67 43.69 4.59
N PRO A 4 -21.51 42.66 4.85
CA PRO A 4 -21.00 41.33 5.19
C PRO A 4 -20.58 40.59 3.91
N ARG A 5 -19.38 40.01 3.93
CA ARG A 5 -18.83 39.19 2.84
C ARG A 5 -19.66 37.90 2.65
N PRO A 6 -19.73 37.34 1.42
CA PRO A 6 -20.49 36.13 1.16
C PRO A 6 -19.82 34.91 1.80
N SER A 7 -20.63 34.09 2.48
CA SER A 7 -20.26 32.76 2.96
C SER A 7 -19.95 31.84 1.78
N GLN A 8 -18.69 31.40 1.68
CA GLN A 8 -18.32 30.29 0.82
C GLN A 8 -18.88 28.98 1.39
N LEU A 9 -19.76 28.36 0.59
CA LEU A 9 -20.25 27.00 0.75
C LEU A 9 -19.12 25.98 0.57
N ALA A 10 -19.12 25.01 1.50
CA ALA A 10 -18.84 23.57 1.37
C ALA A 10 -17.64 23.06 0.55
N VAL A 11 -16.77 22.28 1.22
CA VAL A 11 -16.43 20.91 0.78
C VAL A 11 -16.20 20.04 2.05
N GLU A 12 -17.29 19.48 2.58
CA GLU A 12 -17.25 18.42 3.60
C GLU A 12 -17.13 17.06 2.91
N GLY A 13 -16.05 16.32 3.18
CA GLY A 13 -15.90 14.91 2.79
C GLY A 13 -16.30 13.98 3.93
N VAL A 14 -17.61 13.84 4.16
CA VAL A 14 -18.21 12.77 4.97
C VAL A 14 -18.87 11.84 3.97
N THR A 15 -18.26 10.68 3.70
CA THR A 15 -18.97 9.66 2.92
C THR A 15 -20.16 9.19 3.73
N THR A 16 -21.37 9.44 3.23
CA THR A 16 -22.62 9.15 3.93
C THR A 16 -22.85 7.63 4.05
N GLU A 17 -23.65 7.20 5.03
CA GLU A 17 -24.00 5.78 5.22
C GLU A 17 -24.69 5.19 3.97
N ALA A 18 -25.44 6.04 3.26
CA ALA A 18 -26.04 5.75 1.96
C ALA A 18 -25.00 5.49 0.84
N GLU A 19 -23.89 6.24 0.80
CA GLU A 19 -22.81 5.99 -0.17
C GLU A 19 -22.08 4.67 0.11
N ALA A 20 -21.92 4.30 1.39
CA ALA A 20 -21.29 3.04 1.78
C ALA A 20 -22.17 1.82 1.43
N GLU A 21 -23.49 1.95 1.59
CA GLU A 21 -24.49 0.96 1.21
C GLU A 21 -24.57 0.81 -0.32
N ALA A 22 -24.65 1.92 -1.06
CA ALA A 22 -24.63 1.93 -2.52
C ALA A 22 -23.35 1.25 -3.08
N ALA A 23 -22.18 1.59 -2.54
CA ALA A 23 -20.91 0.95 -2.92
C ALA A 23 -20.84 -0.55 -2.52
N GLY A 24 -21.64 -0.99 -1.55
CA GLY A 24 -21.81 -2.40 -1.19
C GLY A 24 -22.61 -3.17 -2.24
N ILE A 25 -23.72 -2.59 -2.69
CA ILE A 25 -24.59 -3.17 -3.71
C ILE A 25 -23.87 -3.26 -5.06
N VAL A 26 -23.19 -2.18 -5.49
CA VAL A 26 -22.37 -2.19 -6.73
C VAL A 26 -21.28 -3.27 -6.65
N ARG A 27 -20.66 -3.47 -5.49
CA ARG A 27 -19.68 -4.56 -5.30
C ARG A 27 -20.28 -5.94 -5.52
N GLN A 28 -21.48 -6.18 -5.01
CA GLN A 28 -22.14 -7.47 -5.17
C GLN A 28 -22.54 -7.70 -6.63
N ARG A 29 -23.25 -6.73 -7.23
CA ARG A 29 -23.69 -6.82 -8.63
C ARG A 29 -22.53 -6.86 -9.62
N GLY A 30 -21.47 -6.10 -9.36
CA GLY A 30 -20.24 -6.14 -10.18
C GLY A 30 -19.56 -7.51 -10.16
N ARG A 31 -19.58 -8.22 -9.02
CA ARG A 31 -19.09 -9.61 -8.96
C ARG A 31 -19.95 -10.56 -9.78
N GLU A 32 -21.28 -10.46 -9.66
CA GLU A 32 -22.24 -11.27 -10.44
C GLU A 32 -22.02 -11.07 -11.94
N TYR A 33 -21.87 -9.81 -12.37
CA TYR A 33 -21.56 -9.45 -13.75
C TYR A 33 -20.26 -10.05 -14.26
N LEU A 34 -19.15 -9.96 -13.50
CA LEU A 34 -17.87 -10.53 -13.94
C LEU A 34 -17.91 -12.07 -14.03
N VAL A 35 -18.66 -12.73 -13.15
CA VAL A 35 -18.88 -14.18 -13.22
C VAL A 35 -19.69 -14.54 -14.46
N ALA A 36 -20.74 -13.78 -14.78
CA ALA A 36 -21.54 -13.98 -16.00
C ALA A 36 -20.68 -13.75 -17.26
N LEU A 37 -19.84 -12.70 -17.27
CA LEU A 37 -18.93 -12.37 -18.37
C LEU A 37 -17.94 -13.50 -18.62
N HIS A 38 -17.27 -13.97 -17.58
CA HIS A 38 -16.34 -15.10 -17.65
C HIS A 38 -17.03 -16.39 -18.14
N THR A 39 -18.21 -16.70 -17.61
CA THR A 39 -18.99 -17.89 -18.00
C THR A 39 -19.38 -17.83 -19.47
N THR A 40 -19.72 -16.64 -19.98
CA THR A 40 -20.06 -16.42 -21.39
C THR A 40 -18.85 -16.57 -22.29
N LEU A 41 -17.72 -15.95 -21.94
CA LEU A 41 -16.44 -16.12 -22.65
C LEU A 41 -16.04 -17.61 -22.73
N ARG A 42 -16.14 -18.33 -21.61
CA ARG A 42 -15.82 -19.76 -21.57
C ARG A 42 -16.78 -20.59 -22.43
N SER A 43 -18.07 -20.28 -22.40
CA SER A 43 -19.07 -21.00 -23.19
C SER A 43 -18.88 -20.78 -24.69
N LEU A 44 -18.63 -19.53 -25.12
CA LEU A 44 -18.33 -19.18 -26.50
C LEU A 44 -17.02 -19.81 -27.01
N ASN A 45 -16.05 -20.02 -26.14
CA ASN A 45 -14.80 -20.68 -26.48
C ASN A 45 -14.94 -22.21 -26.64
N LEU A 46 -15.93 -22.82 -25.97
CA LEU A 46 -16.12 -24.28 -25.94
C LEU A 46 -17.19 -24.78 -26.92
N TYR A 47 -18.18 -23.95 -27.27
CA TYR A 47 -19.35 -24.36 -28.03
C TYR A 47 -19.67 -23.35 -29.15
N PRO A 48 -20.31 -23.81 -30.24
CA PRO A 48 -20.83 -22.91 -31.27
C PRO A 48 -21.93 -22.01 -30.72
N VAL A 49 -22.15 -20.87 -31.37
CA VAL A 49 -23.06 -19.81 -30.93
C VAL A 49 -24.49 -20.31 -30.73
N GLU A 50 -24.94 -21.24 -31.57
CA GLU A 50 -26.31 -21.78 -31.55
C GLU A 50 -26.57 -22.70 -30.35
N ASN A 51 -25.53 -23.05 -29.59
CA ASN A 51 -25.65 -23.93 -28.45
C ASN A 51 -26.49 -23.28 -27.34
N SER A 52 -27.46 -24.04 -26.80
CA SER A 52 -28.36 -23.59 -25.73
C SER A 52 -27.64 -23.10 -24.46
N GLN A 53 -26.43 -23.59 -24.18
CA GLN A 53 -25.60 -23.14 -23.07
C GLN A 53 -25.00 -21.75 -23.34
N VAL A 54 -24.56 -21.50 -24.58
CA VAL A 54 -24.05 -20.19 -25.00
C VAL A 54 -25.17 -19.15 -24.95
N GLN A 55 -26.35 -19.50 -25.49
CA GLN A 55 -27.52 -18.62 -25.46
C GLN A 55 -27.92 -18.26 -24.02
N ARG A 56 -27.96 -19.25 -23.11
CA ARG A 56 -28.24 -19.00 -21.68
C ARG A 56 -27.18 -18.15 -21.00
N ALA A 57 -25.90 -18.32 -21.33
CA ALA A 57 -24.83 -17.52 -20.75
C ALA A 57 -24.93 -16.04 -21.20
N LEU A 58 -25.21 -15.82 -22.49
CA LEU A 58 -25.45 -14.48 -23.03
C LEU A 58 -26.65 -13.78 -22.38
N ASP A 59 -27.73 -14.53 -22.11
CA ASP A 59 -28.90 -14.01 -21.39
C ASP A 59 -28.55 -13.61 -19.96
N GLY A 60 -27.84 -14.48 -19.23
CA GLY A 60 -27.39 -14.17 -17.87
C GLY A 60 -26.44 -12.97 -17.79
N LEU A 61 -25.59 -12.77 -18.80
CA LEU A 61 -24.75 -11.58 -18.91
C LEU A 61 -25.58 -10.31 -19.13
N GLY A 62 -26.57 -10.37 -20.02
CA GLY A 62 -27.49 -9.26 -20.27
C GLY A 62 -28.27 -8.87 -19.02
N GLU A 63 -28.79 -9.86 -18.28
CA GLU A 63 -29.48 -9.61 -17.00
C GLU A 63 -28.57 -8.99 -15.95
N ALA A 64 -27.33 -9.49 -15.82
CA ALA A 64 -26.36 -8.93 -14.87
C ALA A 64 -25.94 -7.50 -15.23
N ALA A 65 -25.80 -7.19 -16.52
CA ALA A 65 -25.53 -5.84 -17.00
C ALA A 65 -26.70 -4.89 -16.69
N LYS A 66 -27.93 -5.34 -16.95
CA LYS A 66 -29.15 -4.58 -16.66
C LYS A 66 -29.30 -4.28 -15.17
N ALA A 67 -28.98 -5.23 -14.29
CA ALA A 67 -29.02 -5.03 -12.85
C ALA A 67 -28.02 -3.95 -12.36
N LEU A 68 -26.92 -3.72 -13.08
CA LEU A 68 -25.99 -2.61 -12.81
C LEU A 68 -26.52 -1.29 -13.35
N HIS A 69 -27.19 -1.31 -14.51
CA HIS A 69 -27.85 -0.12 -15.08
C HIS A 69 -29.01 0.42 -14.23
N GLU A 70 -29.68 -0.45 -13.48
CA GLU A 70 -30.70 -0.03 -12.52
C GLU A 70 -30.12 0.77 -11.33
N LEU A 71 -28.81 0.66 -11.08
CA LEU A 71 -28.11 1.34 -10.00
C LEU A 71 -27.40 2.61 -10.46
N ASP A 72 -26.92 2.63 -11.71
CA ASP A 72 -26.16 3.73 -12.29
C ASP A 72 -26.44 3.82 -13.80
N ALA A 73 -26.46 5.04 -14.34
CA ALA A 73 -26.86 5.26 -15.74
C ALA A 73 -25.91 4.61 -16.77
N GLU A 74 -24.67 4.33 -16.36
CA GLU A 74 -23.63 3.73 -17.20
C GLU A 74 -23.01 2.53 -16.47
N LEU A 75 -22.73 1.45 -17.21
CA LEU A 75 -21.95 0.32 -16.72
C LEU A 75 -20.55 0.44 -17.31
N GLU A 76 -19.58 0.81 -16.48
CA GLU A 76 -18.17 0.85 -16.83
C GLU A 76 -17.40 -0.23 -16.08
N VAL A 77 -16.67 -1.06 -16.82
CA VAL A 77 -15.68 -2.00 -16.29
C VAL A 77 -14.30 -1.49 -16.66
N ARG A 78 -13.54 -1.02 -15.68
CA ARG A 78 -12.20 -0.44 -15.88
C ARG A 78 -11.12 -1.30 -15.26
N ILE A 79 -9.99 -1.41 -15.95
CA ILE A 79 -8.79 -2.12 -15.49
C ILE A 79 -7.70 -1.08 -15.19
N ALA A 80 -7.19 -1.10 -13.96
CA ALA A 80 -6.03 -0.30 -13.57
C ALA A 80 -5.06 -1.16 -12.75
N GLY A 81 -3.90 -1.46 -13.31
CA GLY A 81 -3.03 -2.50 -12.77
C GLY A 81 -3.79 -3.81 -12.63
N GLU A 82 -3.59 -4.54 -11.53
CA GLU A 82 -4.27 -5.81 -11.23
C GLU A 82 -5.71 -5.65 -10.69
N PHE A 83 -6.29 -4.45 -10.79
CA PHE A 83 -7.59 -4.14 -10.20
C PHE A 83 -8.65 -3.92 -11.27
N ILE A 84 -9.83 -4.47 -11.02
CA ILE A 84 -11.04 -4.20 -11.79
C ILE A 84 -11.94 -3.28 -10.97
N TYR A 85 -12.38 -2.21 -11.61
CA TYR A 85 -13.37 -1.28 -11.10
C TYR A 85 -14.66 -1.47 -11.89
N VAL A 86 -15.79 -1.46 -11.19
CA VAL A 86 -17.12 -1.38 -11.81
C VAL A 86 -17.78 -0.11 -11.30
N ASN A 87 -18.09 0.82 -12.19
CA ASN A 87 -18.65 2.14 -11.88
C ASN A 87 -17.87 2.83 -10.74
N GLU A 88 -16.56 3.00 -10.93
CA GLU A 88 -15.61 3.56 -9.93
C GLU A 88 -15.44 2.76 -8.63
N VAL A 89 -16.21 1.68 -8.43
CA VAL A 89 -16.09 0.82 -7.25
C VAL A 89 -15.10 -0.32 -7.52
N ARG A 90 -14.00 -0.32 -6.78
CA ARG A 90 -13.02 -1.40 -6.83
C ARG A 90 -13.61 -2.72 -6.34
N LEU A 91 -13.58 -3.74 -7.20
CA LEU A 91 -13.92 -5.09 -6.80
C LEU A 91 -12.71 -5.76 -6.12
N ARG A 92 -12.92 -6.26 -4.91
CA ARG A 92 -11.88 -6.99 -4.18
C ARG A 92 -11.81 -8.44 -4.67
N LEU A 93 -10.60 -8.87 -5.01
CA LEU A 93 -10.30 -10.26 -5.27
C LEU A 93 -10.46 -11.07 -3.98
N SER A 94 -11.20 -12.16 -4.06
CA SER A 94 -11.35 -13.18 -3.04
C SER A 94 -10.99 -14.54 -3.65
N LEU A 95 -10.61 -15.52 -2.82
CA LEU A 95 -10.10 -16.82 -3.29
C LEU A 95 -11.08 -17.57 -4.20
N ASP A 96 -12.38 -17.40 -3.96
CA ASP A 96 -13.50 -17.97 -4.74
C ASP A 96 -13.63 -17.38 -6.15
N ASN A 97 -13.24 -16.13 -6.35
CA ASN A 97 -13.43 -15.41 -7.62
C ASN A 97 -12.11 -15.14 -8.37
N TYR A 98 -10.97 -15.51 -7.80
CA TYR A 98 -9.64 -15.22 -8.33
C TYR A 98 -9.47 -15.68 -9.78
N ALA A 99 -9.74 -16.96 -10.06
CA ALA A 99 -9.57 -17.51 -11.41
C ALA A 99 -10.44 -16.80 -12.45
N THR A 100 -11.70 -16.52 -12.10
CA THR A 100 -12.65 -15.78 -12.94
C THR A 100 -12.15 -14.38 -13.27
N PHE A 101 -11.72 -13.64 -12.25
CA PHE A 101 -11.29 -12.25 -12.38
C PHE A 101 -9.97 -12.14 -13.12
N SER A 102 -9.00 -13.00 -12.79
CA SER A 102 -7.73 -13.07 -13.49
C SER A 102 -7.93 -13.38 -14.97
N HIS A 103 -8.83 -14.31 -15.31
CA HIS A 103 -9.09 -14.62 -16.72
C HIS A 103 -9.67 -13.42 -17.47
N VAL A 104 -10.71 -12.77 -16.93
CA VAL A 104 -11.31 -11.56 -17.57
C VAL A 104 -10.27 -10.45 -17.72
N LEU A 105 -9.49 -10.20 -16.66
CA LEU A 105 -8.43 -9.18 -16.66
C LEU A 105 -7.36 -9.46 -17.73
N THR A 106 -6.86 -10.69 -17.79
CA THR A 106 -5.88 -11.11 -18.79
C THR A 106 -6.45 -10.98 -20.20
N THR A 107 -7.66 -11.47 -20.44
CA THR A 107 -8.31 -11.41 -21.77
C THR A 107 -8.48 -9.98 -22.27
N LEU A 108 -8.94 -9.05 -21.42
CA LEU A 108 -9.11 -7.64 -21.79
C LEU A 108 -7.75 -6.96 -22.05
N ARG A 109 -6.73 -7.23 -21.23
CA ARG A 109 -5.38 -6.72 -21.45
C ARG A 109 -4.74 -7.23 -22.74
N GLU A 110 -4.91 -8.50 -23.07
CA GLU A 110 -4.40 -9.09 -24.30
C GLU A 110 -5.03 -8.50 -25.57
N CYS A 111 -6.23 -7.93 -25.42
CA CYS A 111 -6.92 -7.14 -26.45
C CYS A 111 -6.53 -5.65 -26.46
N GLY A 112 -5.71 -5.19 -25.50
CA GLY A 112 -5.35 -3.78 -25.34
C GLY A 112 -6.50 -2.91 -24.82
N ILE A 113 -7.42 -3.48 -24.03
CA ILE A 113 -8.60 -2.79 -23.49
C ILE A 113 -8.32 -2.36 -22.04
N GLY A 114 -8.53 -1.08 -21.76
CA GLY A 114 -8.47 -0.48 -20.43
C GLY A 114 -9.81 -0.28 -19.77
N ALA A 115 -10.84 0.04 -20.55
CA ALA A 115 -12.21 0.09 -20.07
C ALA A 115 -13.19 -0.46 -21.11
N VAL A 116 -14.25 -1.08 -20.61
CA VAL A 116 -15.44 -1.47 -21.38
C VAL A 116 -16.61 -0.69 -20.80
N ARG A 117 -17.22 0.15 -21.64
CA ARG A 117 -18.46 0.87 -21.31
C ARG A 117 -19.61 0.22 -22.02
N VAL A 118 -20.65 -0.05 -21.27
CA VAL A 118 -21.87 -0.71 -21.71
C VAL A 118 -22.96 0.33 -21.48
N PHE A 119 -23.69 0.67 -22.54
CA PHE A 119 -24.81 1.59 -22.48
C PHE A 119 -26.12 0.82 -22.33
N ASP A 120 -27.17 1.47 -21.81
CA ASP A 120 -28.48 0.83 -21.74
C ASP A 120 -28.98 0.42 -23.13
N GLY A 121 -29.73 -0.68 -23.20
CA GLY A 121 -30.26 -1.22 -24.45
C GLY A 121 -29.35 -2.16 -25.24
N VAL A 122 -28.25 -2.67 -24.66
CA VAL A 122 -27.39 -3.68 -25.33
C VAL A 122 -28.18 -4.93 -25.68
N GLU A 123 -28.15 -5.31 -26.97
CA GLU A 123 -28.81 -6.51 -27.44
C GLU A 123 -27.93 -7.76 -27.27
N ARG A 124 -28.56 -8.93 -27.15
CA ARG A 124 -27.86 -10.23 -27.10
C ARG A 124 -26.86 -10.40 -28.26
N ARG A 125 -27.23 -9.93 -29.45
CA ARG A 125 -26.37 -9.99 -30.64
C ARG A 125 -25.10 -9.17 -30.45
N GLU A 126 -25.18 -7.98 -29.85
CA GLU A 126 -24.00 -7.15 -29.59
C GLU A 126 -23.05 -7.84 -28.62
N TRP A 127 -23.56 -8.42 -27.53
CA TRP A 127 -22.77 -9.23 -26.59
C TRP A 127 -22.06 -10.40 -27.27
N GLN A 128 -22.79 -11.16 -28.09
CA GLN A 128 -22.26 -12.30 -28.79
C GLN A 128 -21.11 -11.91 -29.72
N VAL A 129 -21.31 -10.87 -30.54
CA VAL A 129 -20.31 -10.42 -31.50
C VAL A 129 -19.11 -9.80 -30.78
N PHE A 130 -19.34 -8.97 -29.78
CA PHE A 130 -18.28 -8.36 -28.97
C PHE A 130 -17.38 -9.43 -28.34
N LEU A 131 -17.95 -10.39 -27.60
CA LEU A 131 -17.17 -11.41 -26.91
C LEU A 131 -16.47 -12.38 -27.88
N SER A 132 -17.08 -12.66 -29.03
CA SER A 132 -16.43 -13.45 -30.09
C SER A 132 -15.21 -12.73 -30.67
N LEU A 133 -15.29 -11.41 -30.85
CA LEU A 133 -14.16 -10.59 -31.27
C LEU A 133 -13.05 -10.57 -30.21
N ILE A 134 -13.41 -10.43 -28.92
CA ILE A 134 -12.46 -10.51 -27.81
C ILE A 134 -11.68 -11.83 -27.83
N LEU A 135 -12.38 -12.96 -27.92
CA LEU A 135 -11.75 -14.30 -27.95
C LEU A 135 -10.85 -14.50 -29.17
N ALA A 136 -11.20 -13.93 -30.32
CA ALA A 136 -10.37 -14.01 -31.52
C ALA A 136 -9.08 -13.17 -31.43
N PHE A 137 -9.06 -12.11 -30.63
CA PHE A 137 -7.95 -11.15 -30.53
C PHE A 137 -7.00 -11.41 -29.36
N ALA A 138 -7.49 -12.01 -28.27
CA ALA A 138 -6.71 -12.28 -27.06
C ALA A 138 -5.42 -13.12 -27.32
N PRO A 139 -5.42 -14.24 -28.08
CA PRO A 139 -4.25 -15.15 -28.16
C PRO A 139 -2.98 -14.58 -28.85
N ARG A 140 -3.03 -13.38 -29.43
CA ARG A 140 -1.96 -12.84 -30.30
C ARG A 140 -0.92 -11.94 -29.60
N GLY A 141 -0.97 -11.78 -28.26
CA GLY A 141 -0.05 -10.91 -27.49
C GLY A 141 -0.27 -9.39 -27.70
N PRO A 142 0.14 -8.49 -26.80
CA PRO A 142 -0.19 -7.07 -26.90
C PRO A 142 0.51 -6.38 -28.09
N SER A 143 -0.24 -5.61 -28.90
CA SER A 143 0.30 -4.69 -29.91
C SER A 143 -0.52 -3.40 -29.95
N GLU A 144 0.11 -2.26 -30.22
CA GLU A 144 -0.54 -0.94 -30.22
C GLU A 144 -1.74 -0.85 -31.20
N ASP A 145 -1.70 -1.59 -32.30
CA ASP A 145 -2.75 -1.58 -33.34
C ASP A 145 -3.98 -2.46 -33.03
N LYS A 146 -3.95 -3.29 -31.98
CA LYS A 146 -5.03 -4.25 -31.70
C LYS A 146 -6.33 -3.59 -31.32
N LEU A 147 -6.29 -2.60 -30.44
CA LEU A 147 -7.49 -1.91 -29.99
C LEU A 147 -8.15 -1.15 -31.14
N PHE A 148 -7.34 -0.50 -31.98
CA PHE A 148 -7.82 0.17 -33.19
C PHE A 148 -8.53 -0.80 -34.14
N THR A 149 -7.90 -1.95 -34.40
CA THR A 149 -8.47 -3.01 -35.24
C THR A 149 -9.76 -3.58 -34.66
N LEU A 150 -9.80 -3.78 -33.34
CA LEU A 150 -10.96 -4.30 -32.62
C LEU A 150 -12.13 -3.31 -32.70
N ARG A 151 -11.90 -2.02 -32.43
CA ARG A 151 -12.90 -0.95 -32.59
C ARG A 151 -13.45 -0.89 -34.01
N HIS A 152 -12.58 -0.95 -35.02
CA HIS A 152 -13.03 -0.95 -36.42
C HIS A 152 -13.91 -2.17 -36.75
N LYS A 153 -13.59 -3.35 -36.22
CA LYS A 153 -14.43 -4.55 -36.38
C LYS A 153 -15.76 -4.45 -35.63
N MET A 154 -15.79 -3.82 -34.46
CA MET A 154 -17.02 -3.55 -33.72
C MET A 154 -17.96 -2.65 -34.50
N VAL A 155 -17.44 -1.55 -35.07
CA VAL A 155 -18.21 -0.64 -35.94
C VAL A 155 -18.72 -1.38 -37.17
N ALA A 156 -17.85 -2.14 -37.86
CA ALA A 156 -18.25 -2.92 -39.04
C ALA A 156 -19.32 -3.99 -38.74
N ALA A 157 -19.42 -4.43 -37.47
CA ALA A 157 -20.41 -5.40 -37.03
C ALA A 157 -21.67 -4.77 -36.41
N ASN A 158 -21.83 -3.44 -36.50
CA ASN A 158 -22.93 -2.68 -35.89
C ASN A 158 -23.05 -2.87 -34.37
N ILE A 159 -21.94 -2.91 -33.63
CA ILE A 159 -21.97 -2.79 -32.17
C ILE A 159 -21.99 -1.31 -31.83
N THR A 160 -23.07 -0.86 -31.18
CA THR A 160 -23.35 0.55 -30.87
C THR A 160 -23.45 0.82 -29.38
N ASN A 161 -23.92 -0.15 -28.59
CA ASN A 161 -24.13 0.04 -27.15
C ASN A 161 -22.98 -0.52 -26.28
N ILE A 162 -21.87 -0.95 -26.90
CA ILE A 162 -20.64 -1.35 -26.19
C ILE A 162 -19.48 -0.54 -26.77
N ALA A 163 -18.82 0.23 -25.92
CA ALA A 163 -17.61 0.96 -26.23
C ALA A 163 -16.41 0.37 -25.49
N ILE A 164 -15.24 0.45 -26.11
CA ILE A 164 -13.97 0.04 -25.51
C ILE A 164 -12.98 1.19 -25.57
N GLU A 165 -12.23 1.37 -24.50
CA GLU A 165 -11.22 2.41 -24.34
C GLU A 165 -9.85 1.78 -24.10
N PRO A 166 -8.75 2.45 -24.55
CA PRO A 166 -7.41 1.99 -24.21
C PRO A 166 -7.22 1.99 -22.69
N PRO A 167 -6.22 1.26 -22.17
CA PRO A 167 -5.67 1.54 -20.85
C PRO A 167 -5.47 3.04 -20.74
N LEU A 168 -5.91 3.64 -19.63
CA LEU A 168 -5.69 5.05 -19.36
C LEU A 168 -4.27 5.41 -19.80
N GLY A 169 -4.15 6.45 -20.63
CA GLY A 169 -2.84 6.97 -21.00
C GLY A 169 -2.05 7.26 -19.74
N TYR A 170 -0.71 7.14 -19.82
CA TYR A 170 0.20 7.32 -18.70
C TYR A 170 -0.20 8.53 -17.83
N ASP A 171 -0.70 9.62 -18.43
CA ASP A 171 -1.16 10.85 -17.78
C ASP A 171 -2.41 10.75 -16.89
N GLU A 172 -3.44 9.96 -17.22
CA GLU A 172 -4.65 9.83 -16.37
C GLU A 172 -4.44 8.84 -15.22
N ALA A 173 -3.68 7.76 -15.47
CA ALA A 173 -3.19 6.87 -14.42
C ALA A 173 -2.20 7.60 -13.48
N LEU A 174 -1.38 8.50 -14.02
CA LEU A 174 -0.62 9.48 -13.24
C LEU A 174 -1.58 10.36 -12.44
N GLY A 175 -2.65 10.90 -13.02
CA GLY A 175 -3.63 11.73 -12.31
C GLY A 175 -4.21 11.06 -11.05
N ASP A 176 -4.61 9.79 -11.12
CA ASP A 176 -5.14 9.07 -9.96
C ASP A 176 -4.04 8.60 -8.99
N ALA A 177 -2.87 8.21 -9.49
CA ALA A 177 -1.72 7.89 -8.66
C ALA A 177 -1.19 9.14 -7.92
N GLU A 178 -1.20 10.30 -8.57
CA GLU A 178 -0.81 11.61 -8.04
C GLU A 178 -1.81 12.05 -6.97
N ARG A 179 -3.12 11.93 -7.23
CA ARG A 179 -4.18 12.19 -6.23
C ARG A 179 -4.03 11.26 -5.02
N ALA A 180 -3.72 9.98 -5.24
CA ALA A 180 -3.52 9.03 -4.15
C ALA A 180 -2.23 9.33 -3.36
N LYS A 181 -1.15 9.72 -4.03
CA LYS A 181 0.09 10.21 -3.41
C LYS A 181 -0.17 11.47 -2.59
N ASP A 182 -0.92 12.44 -3.12
CA ASP A 182 -1.26 13.68 -2.43
C ASP A 182 -2.11 13.43 -1.18
N LEU A 183 -3.08 12.52 -1.26
CA LEU A 183 -3.87 12.10 -0.12
C LEU A 183 -3.00 11.40 0.94
N ALA A 184 -2.06 10.55 0.51
CA ALA A 184 -1.09 9.91 1.41
C ALA A 184 -0.19 10.95 2.08
N LYS A 185 0.37 11.92 1.33
CA LYS A 185 1.19 13.03 1.86
C LYS A 185 0.43 13.84 2.91
N ARG A 186 -0.82 14.24 2.61
CA ARG A 186 -1.69 14.97 3.55
C ARG A 186 -2.01 14.15 4.81
N THR A 187 -2.31 12.86 4.65
CA THR A 187 -2.59 11.97 5.77
C THR A 187 -1.35 11.81 6.65
N TYR A 188 -0.19 11.59 6.06
CA TYR A 188 1.08 11.46 6.75
C TYR A 188 1.43 12.74 7.52
N GLY A 189 1.45 13.90 6.85
CA GLY A 189 1.76 15.19 7.49
C GLY A 189 0.80 15.54 8.63
N ARG A 190 -0.51 15.29 8.46
CA ARG A 190 -1.49 15.44 9.54
C ARG A 190 -1.20 14.49 10.72
N SER A 191 -0.79 13.26 10.43
CA SER A 191 -0.47 12.26 11.46
C SER A 191 0.73 12.69 12.30
N VAL A 192 1.78 13.19 11.65
CA VAL A 192 2.96 13.74 12.32
C VAL A 192 2.58 14.92 13.21
N ALA A 193 1.84 15.90 12.68
CA ALA A 193 1.44 17.10 13.42
C ALA A 193 0.61 16.78 14.67
N VAL A 194 -0.36 15.86 14.57
CA VAL A 194 -1.20 15.44 15.72
C VAL A 194 -0.39 14.65 16.74
N THR A 195 0.54 13.81 16.29
CA THR A 195 1.42 13.03 17.18
C THR A 195 2.33 13.95 17.97
N LYS A 196 2.90 14.97 17.31
CA LYS A 196 3.68 16.05 17.95
C LYS A 196 2.87 16.80 19.02
N GLU A 197 1.69 17.31 18.64
CA GLU A 197 0.78 18.01 19.57
C GLU A 197 0.45 17.14 20.80
N MET A 198 0.22 15.84 20.59
CA MET A 198 -0.12 14.89 21.64
C MET A 198 1.05 14.66 22.61
N ILE A 199 2.24 14.35 22.11
CA ILE A 199 3.42 14.09 22.94
C ILE A 199 3.83 15.35 23.72
N GLU A 200 3.76 16.52 23.09
CA GLU A 200 4.03 17.81 23.76
C GLU A 200 2.99 18.09 24.86
N SER A 201 1.71 17.82 24.61
CA SER A 201 0.66 17.98 25.62
C SER A 201 0.90 17.06 26.82
N VAL A 202 1.26 15.80 26.57
CA VAL A 202 1.60 14.83 27.62
C VAL A 202 2.82 15.29 28.42
N ARG A 203 3.88 15.76 27.75
CA ARG A 203 5.09 16.29 28.41
C ARG A 203 4.79 17.48 29.30
N LEU A 204 3.86 18.35 28.90
CA LEU A 204 3.41 19.51 29.67
C LEU A 204 2.33 19.18 30.73
N GLY A 205 1.93 17.91 30.87
CA GLY A 205 0.87 17.50 31.80
C GLY A 205 -0.53 18.00 31.42
N LYS A 206 -0.74 18.39 30.16
CA LYS A 206 -2.04 18.86 29.64
C LYS A 206 -2.87 17.67 29.16
N ALA A 207 -4.20 17.85 29.13
CA ALA A 207 -5.10 16.87 28.55
C ALA A 207 -4.83 16.75 27.04
N ALA A 208 -4.34 15.59 26.61
CA ALA A 208 -4.16 15.29 25.20
C ALA A 208 -5.51 14.93 24.54
N SER A 209 -5.71 15.38 23.30
CA SER A 209 -6.95 15.09 22.58
C SER A 209 -6.94 13.67 21.99
N ALA A 210 -7.29 12.67 22.81
CA ALA A 210 -7.45 11.26 22.41
C ALA A 210 -8.32 11.08 21.14
N LYS A 211 -9.36 11.92 20.97
CA LYS A 211 -10.21 11.93 19.78
C LYS A 211 -9.43 12.26 18.48
N LYS A 212 -8.44 13.16 18.54
CA LYS A 212 -7.60 13.50 17.38
C LYS A 212 -6.69 12.33 17.01
N VAL A 213 -6.06 11.71 18.00
CA VAL A 213 -5.22 10.51 17.82
C VAL A 213 -6.03 9.38 17.19
N LYS A 214 -7.22 9.09 17.72
CA LYS A 214 -8.16 8.09 17.17
C LYS A 214 -8.45 8.35 15.70
N ARG A 215 -8.80 9.58 15.31
CA ARG A 215 -9.08 9.91 13.90
C ARG A 215 -7.86 9.71 13.01
N VAL A 216 -6.67 10.09 13.48
CA VAL A 216 -5.42 9.89 12.73
C VAL A 216 -5.14 8.42 12.49
N VAL A 217 -5.24 7.59 13.52
CA VAL A 217 -5.05 6.13 13.39
C VAL A 217 -6.08 5.54 12.43
N GLN A 218 -7.35 5.97 12.51
CA GLN A 218 -8.39 5.57 11.55
C GLN A 218 -8.03 5.96 10.11
N SER A 219 -7.56 7.18 9.89
CA SER A 219 -7.11 7.62 8.56
C SER A 219 -5.93 6.78 8.04
N ILE A 220 -4.95 6.46 8.89
CA ILE A 220 -3.83 5.57 8.52
C ILE A 220 -4.35 4.19 8.12
N VAL A 221 -5.20 3.56 8.94
CA VAL A 221 -5.79 2.25 8.65
C VAL A 221 -6.56 2.28 7.35
N ASP A 222 -7.37 3.31 7.12
CA ASP A 222 -8.18 3.45 5.92
C ASP A 222 -7.32 3.62 4.66
N GLN A 223 -6.23 4.39 4.76
CA GLN A 223 -5.25 4.52 3.68
C GLN A 223 -4.53 3.21 3.42
N VAL A 224 -4.04 2.49 4.43
CA VAL A 224 -3.39 1.18 4.24
C VAL A 224 -4.33 0.15 3.61
N LEU A 225 -5.63 0.21 3.93
CA LEU A 225 -6.64 -0.66 3.34
C LEU A 225 -7.00 -0.29 1.89
N LYS A 226 -6.87 0.98 1.49
CA LYS A 226 -7.16 1.48 0.14
C LYS A 226 -5.93 1.45 -0.78
N ASN A 227 -4.84 2.08 -0.35
CA ASN A 227 -3.56 2.20 -1.04
C ASN A 227 -2.38 2.11 -0.06
N GLU A 228 -1.91 0.88 0.18
CA GLU A 228 -0.77 0.56 1.05
C GLU A 228 0.56 1.09 0.50
N VAL A 229 0.74 1.07 -0.82
CA VAL A 229 2.01 1.39 -1.48
C VAL A 229 2.40 2.83 -1.25
N SER A 230 1.48 3.78 -1.49
CA SER A 230 1.77 5.21 -1.34
C SER A 230 2.14 5.58 0.09
N LEU A 231 1.45 5.03 1.09
CA LEU A 231 1.69 5.37 2.49
C LEU A 231 2.97 4.71 3.04
N VAL A 232 3.26 3.46 2.66
CA VAL A 232 4.51 2.77 3.03
C VAL A 232 5.71 3.45 2.37
N GLY A 233 5.58 3.89 1.11
CA GLY A 233 6.62 4.67 0.43
C GLY A 233 7.00 5.95 1.16
N LEU A 234 6.05 6.62 1.83
CA LEU A 234 6.36 7.81 2.65
C LEU A 234 7.23 7.49 3.87
N THR A 235 7.19 6.25 4.38
CA THR A 235 8.03 5.85 5.53
C THR A 235 9.50 5.71 5.16
N THR A 236 9.82 5.53 3.87
CA THR A 236 11.20 5.40 3.39
C THR A 236 11.83 6.75 3.01
N ILE A 237 11.04 7.82 2.94
CA ILE A 237 11.50 9.17 2.63
C ILE A 237 12.18 9.76 3.86
N ARG A 238 13.42 10.21 3.69
CA ARG A 238 14.29 10.71 4.75
C ARG A 238 14.25 12.24 4.79
N ASP A 239 13.24 12.81 5.46
CA ASP A 239 13.26 14.24 5.77
C ASP A 239 13.99 14.51 7.10
N TYR A 240 14.81 15.56 7.09
CA TYR A 240 15.94 15.72 8.00
C TYR A 240 15.61 16.32 9.38
N ASP A 241 14.39 16.82 9.63
CA ASP A 241 14.18 17.76 10.77
C ASP A 241 13.14 17.37 11.85
N GLU A 242 12.28 16.35 11.69
CA GLU A 242 11.23 16.01 12.69
C GLU A 242 11.24 14.54 13.19
N TYR A 243 12.45 14.06 13.52
CA TYR A 243 12.79 12.66 13.74
C TYR A 243 11.87 11.82 14.64
N THR A 244 11.49 12.30 15.83
CA THR A 244 10.78 11.46 16.81
C THR A 244 9.31 11.24 16.44
N PHE A 245 8.67 12.23 15.83
CA PHE A 245 7.25 12.15 15.49
C PHE A 245 7.01 11.36 14.21
N THR A 246 7.92 11.51 13.23
CA THR A 246 7.92 10.69 12.01
C THR A 246 8.16 9.23 12.34
N HIS A 247 9.05 8.91 13.28
CA HIS A 247 9.29 7.55 13.76
C HIS A 247 8.01 6.85 14.27
N SER A 248 7.27 7.46 15.19
CA SER A 248 6.04 6.86 15.71
C SER A 248 4.98 6.64 14.63
N VAL A 249 4.89 7.57 13.66
CA VAL A 249 3.97 7.45 12.51
C VAL A 249 4.41 6.33 11.57
N ASN A 250 5.70 6.21 11.26
CA ASN A 250 6.26 5.13 10.44
C ASN A 250 6.02 3.77 11.07
N VAL A 251 6.33 3.61 12.37
CA VAL A 251 6.09 2.38 13.11
C VAL A 251 4.60 2.02 13.09
N CYS A 252 3.70 3.00 13.21
CA CYS A 252 2.26 2.79 13.05
C CYS A 252 1.91 2.27 11.64
N ILE A 253 2.37 2.92 10.59
CA ILE A 253 2.08 2.54 9.19
C ILE A 253 2.59 1.13 8.89
N LEU A 254 3.84 0.83 9.25
CA LEU A 254 4.45 -0.49 9.06
C LEU A 254 3.71 -1.56 9.86
N SER A 255 3.39 -1.29 11.14
CA SER A 255 2.65 -2.25 11.98
C SER A 255 1.27 -2.57 11.43
N VAL A 256 0.51 -1.56 11.00
CA VAL A 256 -0.82 -1.76 10.39
C VAL A 256 -0.70 -2.54 9.08
N SER A 257 0.32 -2.27 8.28
CA SER A 257 0.56 -2.98 7.01
C SER A 257 0.93 -4.45 7.23
N ILE A 258 1.79 -4.75 8.22
CA ILE A 258 2.07 -6.13 8.66
C ILE A 258 0.78 -6.80 9.16
N GLY A 259 0.03 -6.13 10.04
CA GLY A 259 -1.23 -6.64 10.58
C GLY A 259 -2.26 -6.98 9.49
N LYS A 260 -2.35 -6.16 8.45
CA LYS A 260 -3.23 -6.39 7.28
C LYS A 260 -2.84 -7.68 6.57
N ARG A 261 -1.54 -7.94 6.37
CA ARG A 261 -1.03 -9.18 5.74
C ARG A 261 -1.27 -10.43 6.59
N LEU A 262 -1.38 -10.27 7.91
CA LEU A 262 -1.76 -11.33 8.83
C LEU A 262 -3.29 -11.56 8.90
N GLY A 263 -4.09 -10.78 8.16
CA GLY A 263 -5.54 -10.93 8.14
C GLY A 263 -6.26 -10.31 9.34
N LEU A 264 -5.63 -9.37 10.05
CA LEU A 264 -6.30 -8.67 11.15
C LEU A 264 -7.52 -7.87 10.63
N THR A 265 -8.60 -7.90 11.40
CA THR A 265 -9.81 -7.12 11.11
C THR A 265 -9.56 -5.62 11.22
N ARG A 266 -10.42 -4.79 10.62
CA ARG A 266 -10.28 -3.31 10.70
C ARG A 266 -10.20 -2.79 12.13
N GLN A 267 -10.96 -3.38 13.06
CA GLN A 267 -10.91 -3.00 14.47
C GLN A 267 -9.56 -3.38 15.11
N GLN A 268 -9.06 -4.58 14.84
CA GLN A 268 -7.74 -5.01 15.33
C GLN A 268 -6.60 -4.18 14.73
N LEU A 269 -6.71 -3.77 13.45
CA LEU A 269 -5.76 -2.86 12.81
C LEU A 269 -5.76 -1.48 13.47
N TYR A 270 -6.94 -0.99 13.85
CA TYR A 270 -7.06 0.25 14.61
C TYR A 270 -6.40 0.14 15.99
N ASP A 271 -6.66 -0.94 16.73
CA ASP A 271 -6.06 -1.15 18.05
C ASP A 271 -4.53 -1.32 17.96
N LEU A 272 -4.05 -2.04 16.95
CA LEU A 272 -2.63 -2.19 16.64
C LEU A 272 -1.99 -0.85 16.26
N GLY A 273 -2.64 -0.07 15.39
CA GLY A 273 -2.16 1.25 14.97
C GLY A 273 -2.07 2.23 16.15
N LEU A 274 -3.06 2.22 17.04
CA LEU A 274 -3.04 3.04 18.26
C LEU A 274 -1.90 2.61 19.18
N ALA A 275 -1.72 1.30 19.39
CA ALA A 275 -0.64 0.77 20.20
C ALA A 275 0.74 1.10 19.61
N ALA A 276 0.89 0.97 18.29
CA ALA A 276 2.12 1.28 17.56
C ALA A 276 2.44 2.78 17.57
N LEU A 277 1.46 3.66 17.39
CA LEU A 277 1.68 5.10 17.42
C LEU A 277 2.13 5.59 18.80
N LEU A 278 1.69 4.91 19.87
CA LEU A 278 1.94 5.31 21.25
C LEU A 278 3.01 4.48 21.97
N HIS A 279 3.69 3.55 21.27
CA HIS A 279 4.65 2.62 21.88
C HIS A 279 5.74 3.34 22.70
N ASP A 280 6.15 4.51 22.21
CA ASP A 280 7.26 5.31 22.72
C ASP A 280 6.83 6.50 23.58
N VAL A 281 5.53 6.63 23.91
CA VAL A 281 4.99 7.82 24.62
C VAL A 281 5.69 8.08 25.96
N GLY A 282 6.24 7.03 26.59
CA GLY A 282 7.01 7.14 27.82
C GLY A 282 8.32 7.94 27.69
N LYS A 283 8.84 8.14 26.47
CA LYS A 283 10.00 9.01 26.23
C LYS A 283 9.74 10.46 26.65
N SER A 284 8.48 10.88 26.72
CA SER A 284 8.09 12.19 27.27
C SER A 284 8.47 12.41 28.74
N ARG A 285 8.76 11.33 29.48
CA ARG A 285 9.19 11.35 30.89
C ARG A 285 10.70 11.20 31.08
N ILE A 286 11.46 11.02 29.99
CA ILE A 286 12.92 10.90 30.04
C ILE A 286 13.53 12.31 30.06
N PRO A 287 14.55 12.58 30.90
CA PRO A 287 15.26 13.86 30.91
C PRO A 287 15.77 14.24 29.52
N SER A 288 15.65 15.51 29.14
CA SER A 288 15.94 15.97 27.77
C SER A 288 17.42 15.84 27.42
N GLU A 289 18.29 15.94 28.41
CA GLU A 289 19.74 15.79 28.30
C GLU A 289 20.13 14.35 27.93
N ILE A 290 19.38 13.37 28.44
CA ILE A 290 19.55 11.95 28.11
C ILE A 290 18.86 11.67 26.77
N LEU A 291 17.61 12.11 26.61
CA LEU A 291 16.83 11.82 25.39
C LEU A 291 17.53 12.29 24.10
N ASN A 292 18.17 13.45 24.16
CA ASN A 292 18.82 14.09 23.01
C ASN A 292 20.34 13.94 23.00
N LYS A 293 20.93 13.13 23.89
CA LYS A 293 22.39 12.98 23.99
C LYS A 293 22.99 12.53 22.63
N PRO A 294 24.00 13.24 22.11
CA PRO A 294 24.74 12.79 20.94
C PRO A 294 25.72 11.66 21.34
N GLY A 295 25.75 10.58 20.55
CA GLY A 295 26.64 9.44 20.78
C GLY A 295 26.10 8.36 21.73
N ARG A 296 26.98 7.49 22.24
CA ARG A 296 26.59 6.33 23.05
C ARG A 296 26.17 6.74 24.46
N PHE A 297 25.20 6.01 25.02
CA PHE A 297 24.78 6.15 26.41
C PHE A 297 25.78 5.48 27.36
N GLU A 298 26.04 6.13 28.48
CA GLU A 298 26.69 5.53 29.64
C GLU A 298 25.74 4.50 30.29
N PRO A 299 26.25 3.53 31.08
CA PRO A 299 25.43 2.49 31.67
C PRO A 299 24.23 3.02 32.49
N ASP A 300 24.40 4.11 33.23
CA ASP A 300 23.32 4.73 34.02
C ASP A 300 22.30 5.47 33.16
N GLU A 301 22.75 6.20 32.14
CA GLU A 301 21.88 6.86 31.18
C GLU A 301 21.05 5.85 30.40
N TRP A 302 21.66 4.71 30.04
CA TRP A 302 20.95 3.61 29.39
C TRP A 302 19.88 3.01 30.29
N ARG A 303 20.18 2.80 31.59
CA ARG A 303 19.16 2.35 32.57
C ARG A 303 17.99 3.32 32.65
N ILE A 304 18.26 4.62 32.68
CA ILE A 304 17.21 5.65 32.68
C ILE A 304 16.40 5.58 31.37
N MET A 305 17.07 5.52 30.21
CA MET A 305 16.40 5.40 28.91
C MET A 305 15.47 4.19 28.87
N GLN A 306 15.89 3.02 29.36
CA GLN A 306 15.09 1.79 29.38
C GLN A 306 13.77 1.95 30.18
N THR A 307 13.70 2.89 31.13
CA THR A 307 12.48 3.13 31.91
C THR A 307 11.33 3.72 31.10
N HIS A 308 11.56 4.20 29.87
CA HIS A 308 10.49 4.74 29.02
C HIS A 308 9.39 3.70 28.77
N SER A 309 9.73 2.41 28.71
CA SER A 309 8.76 1.32 28.58
C SER A 309 7.75 1.31 29.74
N TRP A 310 8.23 1.51 30.98
CA TRP A 310 7.39 1.61 32.17
C TRP A 310 6.64 2.94 32.25
N TRP A 311 7.32 4.05 31.94
CA TRP A 311 6.69 5.36 31.86
C TRP A 311 5.59 5.42 30.80
N GLY A 312 5.71 4.66 29.73
CA GLY A 312 4.69 4.54 28.69
C GLY A 312 3.40 3.95 29.25
N VAL A 313 3.49 2.88 30.04
CA VAL A 313 2.34 2.27 30.74
C VAL A 313 1.66 3.29 31.67
N LEU A 314 2.43 3.95 32.54
CA LEU A 314 1.89 4.94 33.48
C LEU A 314 1.24 6.12 32.74
N THR A 315 1.89 6.61 31.70
CA THR A 315 1.38 7.73 30.90
C THR A 315 0.08 7.37 30.19
N LEU A 316 -0.03 6.16 29.63
CA LEU A 316 -1.24 5.65 29.00
C LEU A 316 -2.37 5.37 29.99
N PHE A 317 -2.02 4.99 31.22
CA PHE A 317 -3.00 4.84 32.30
C PHE A 317 -3.59 6.18 32.74
N ASP A 318 -2.77 7.22 32.82
CA ASP A 318 -3.18 8.57 33.23
C ASP A 318 -3.88 9.37 32.10
N LEU A 319 -3.77 8.89 30.86
CA LEU A 319 -4.34 9.54 29.67
C LEU A 319 -5.87 9.57 29.74
N ARG A 320 -6.43 10.77 29.94
CA ARG A 320 -7.87 11.03 29.93
C ARG A 320 -8.39 11.18 28.49
N GLY A 321 -9.66 10.84 28.26
CA GLY A 321 -10.36 11.11 27.00
C GLY A 321 -10.46 9.92 26.03
N PHE A 322 -9.87 8.77 26.34
CA PHE A 322 -10.28 7.51 25.74
C PHE A 322 -11.53 6.99 26.47
N ALA A 323 -12.51 6.45 25.72
CA ALA A 323 -13.72 5.88 26.31
C ALA A 323 -13.41 4.62 27.16
N GLU A 324 -12.34 3.92 26.78
CA GLU A 324 -11.82 2.75 27.48
C GLU A 324 -10.31 2.91 27.67
N ILE A 325 -9.78 2.30 28.73
CA ILE A 325 -8.33 2.25 28.97
C ILE A 325 -7.68 1.52 27.79
N PRO A 326 -6.68 2.13 27.11
CA PRO A 326 -6.05 1.52 25.94
C PRO A 326 -5.07 0.41 26.34
N TYR A 327 -5.57 -0.66 26.96
CA TYR A 327 -4.77 -1.71 27.58
C TYR A 327 -3.78 -2.37 26.61
N ARG A 328 -4.17 -2.52 25.33
CA ARG A 328 -3.28 -3.06 24.28
C ARG A 328 -2.10 -2.14 24.00
N ALA A 329 -2.30 -0.83 24.01
CA ALA A 329 -1.23 0.15 23.87
C ALA A 329 -0.29 0.11 25.09
N MET A 330 -0.84 -0.08 26.30
CA MET A 330 -0.04 -0.23 27.51
C MET A 330 0.85 -1.47 27.45
N ILE A 331 0.30 -2.61 27.01
CA ILE A 331 1.08 -3.85 26.81
C ILE A 331 2.22 -3.61 25.82
N VAL A 332 1.93 -3.01 24.66
CA VAL A 332 2.95 -2.72 23.64
C VAL A 332 4.02 -1.75 24.14
N ALA A 333 3.62 -0.67 24.83
CA ALA A 333 4.57 0.28 25.43
C ALA A 333 5.53 -0.42 26.40
N HIS A 334 5.04 -1.41 27.14
CA HIS A 334 5.89 -2.23 28.02
C HIS A 334 6.78 -3.22 27.26
N GLU A 335 6.26 -3.88 26.24
CA GLU A 335 6.86 -5.09 25.65
C GLU A 335 7.67 -4.85 24.36
N HIS A 336 7.55 -3.72 23.67
CA HIS A 336 8.09 -3.57 22.30
C HIS A 336 9.63 -3.71 22.19
N HIS A 337 10.38 -3.55 23.28
CA HIS A 337 11.82 -3.82 23.32
C HIS A 337 12.20 -5.20 23.88
N MET A 338 11.21 -6.02 24.21
CA MET A 338 11.43 -7.41 24.56
C MET A 338 11.67 -8.23 23.30
N ARG A 339 12.53 -9.23 23.43
CA ARG A 339 12.85 -10.18 22.37
C ARG A 339 12.10 -11.49 22.59
N VAL A 340 11.90 -12.27 21.53
CA VAL A 340 11.26 -13.61 21.64
C VAL A 340 12.05 -14.52 22.60
N ASP A 341 13.37 -14.41 22.62
CA ASP A 341 14.28 -15.10 23.56
C ASP A 341 14.32 -14.47 24.97
N LEU A 342 13.47 -13.47 25.26
CA LEU A 342 13.37 -12.73 26.52
C LEU A 342 14.68 -12.04 26.96
N LYS A 343 15.66 -11.89 26.05
CA LYS A 343 16.93 -11.18 26.34
C LYS A 343 16.80 -9.67 26.25
N GLY A 344 15.70 -9.15 25.70
CA GLY A 344 15.37 -7.72 25.67
C GLY A 344 15.02 -7.12 27.03
N TYR A 345 14.39 -5.94 27.02
CA TYR A 345 13.97 -5.21 28.22
C TYR A 345 12.55 -4.65 28.07
N PRO A 346 11.84 -4.37 29.18
CA PRO A 346 12.20 -4.68 30.57
C PRO A 346 12.18 -6.19 30.85
N LYS A 347 12.80 -6.63 31.97
CA LYS A 347 12.80 -8.05 32.35
C LYS A 347 11.48 -8.41 33.02
N MET A 348 10.80 -9.43 32.51
CA MET A 348 9.63 -9.98 33.18
C MET A 348 10.02 -10.85 34.37
N ARG A 349 9.25 -10.78 35.46
CA ARG A 349 9.42 -11.67 36.62
C ARG A 349 8.87 -13.09 36.38
N ARG A 350 7.99 -13.26 35.37
CA ARG A 350 7.40 -14.53 34.97
C ARG A 350 7.56 -14.71 33.46
N VAL A 351 7.83 -15.93 33.01
CA VAL A 351 7.89 -16.26 31.59
C VAL A 351 6.47 -16.23 31.02
N GLN A 352 6.20 -15.29 30.12
CA GLN A 352 4.94 -15.17 29.40
C GLN A 352 5.23 -14.92 27.92
N GLU A 353 4.33 -15.38 27.05
CA GLU A 353 4.41 -15.09 25.63
C GLU A 353 4.11 -13.61 25.36
N LEU A 354 4.95 -12.97 24.54
CA LEU A 354 4.73 -11.59 24.11
C LEU A 354 3.43 -11.48 23.31
N SER A 355 2.72 -10.36 23.50
CA SER A 355 1.55 -10.05 22.69
C SER A 355 1.91 -10.01 21.20
N LEU A 356 1.01 -10.51 20.34
CA LEU A 356 1.16 -10.41 18.89
C LEU A 356 1.41 -8.95 18.46
N TYR A 357 0.75 -7.98 19.10
CA TYR A 357 0.94 -6.56 18.77
C TYR A 357 2.35 -6.11 19.14
N SER A 358 2.88 -6.54 20.27
CA SER A 358 4.25 -6.23 20.70
C SER A 358 5.27 -6.84 19.74
N LYS A 359 5.07 -8.08 19.29
CA LYS A 359 5.93 -8.73 18.29
C LYS A 359 5.92 -7.98 16.95
N ILE A 360 4.75 -7.52 16.48
CA ILE A 360 4.62 -6.72 15.25
C ILE A 360 5.32 -5.36 15.40
N VAL A 361 5.01 -4.65 16.48
CA VAL A 361 5.56 -3.30 16.74
C VAL A 361 7.06 -3.36 16.95
N SER A 362 7.59 -4.38 17.64
CA SER A 362 9.02 -4.58 17.83
C SER A 362 9.77 -4.74 16.50
N ALA A 363 9.20 -5.50 15.55
CA ALA A 363 9.79 -5.66 14.23
C ALA A 363 9.76 -4.33 13.43
N ALA A 364 8.63 -3.62 13.45
CA ALA A 364 8.48 -2.34 12.76
C ALA A 364 9.40 -1.25 13.36
N ASP A 365 9.44 -1.12 14.69
CA ASP A 365 10.31 -0.20 15.45
C ASP A 365 11.78 -0.48 15.12
N THR A 366 12.23 -1.72 15.22
CA THR A 366 13.63 -2.08 14.93
C THR A 366 14.03 -1.65 13.52
N TYR A 367 13.21 -1.94 12.52
CA TYR A 367 13.49 -1.59 11.13
C TYR A 367 13.58 -0.07 10.93
N ASP A 368 12.57 0.67 11.38
CA ASP A 368 12.51 2.13 11.22
C ASP A 368 13.65 2.81 12.02
N ALA A 369 13.86 2.38 13.26
CA ALA A 369 14.95 2.84 14.12
C ALA A 369 16.35 2.65 13.53
N ALA A 370 16.57 1.54 12.83
CA ALA A 370 17.87 1.21 12.25
C ALA A 370 18.14 1.96 10.95
N THR A 371 17.09 2.25 10.17
CA THR A 371 17.19 2.86 8.83
C THR A 371 17.14 4.38 8.84
N GLN A 372 16.86 4.99 9.99
CA GLN A 372 16.87 6.44 10.15
C GLN A 372 18.08 6.96 10.95
N ARG A 373 18.37 8.26 10.81
CA ARG A 373 19.40 8.96 11.60
C ARG A 373 18.84 9.31 12.98
N ARG A 374 19.56 8.96 14.06
CA ARG A 374 19.21 9.31 15.45
C ARG A 374 20.29 10.19 16.08
N SER A 375 19.95 10.94 17.12
CA SER A 375 20.93 11.72 17.91
C SER A 375 22.13 10.88 18.38
N TYR A 376 21.86 9.63 18.77
CA TYR A 376 22.88 8.66 19.20
C TYR A 376 23.38 7.72 18.09
N ARG A 377 22.83 7.81 16.88
CA ARG A 377 23.22 6.99 15.72
C ARG A 377 23.30 7.85 14.46
N THR A 378 24.49 8.36 14.17
CA THR A 378 24.77 9.25 13.05
C THR A 378 24.75 8.58 11.68
N LEU A 379 25.00 7.26 11.61
CA LEU A 379 24.97 6.48 10.36
C LEU A 379 23.82 5.44 10.39
N PRO A 380 22.79 5.62 9.56
CA PRO A 380 21.74 4.63 9.36
C PRO A 380 22.30 3.32 8.76
N ILE A 381 21.69 2.19 9.10
CA ILE A 381 21.93 0.93 8.39
C ILE A 381 21.20 1.00 7.05
N GLN A 382 21.79 0.38 6.02
CA GLN A 382 21.09 0.23 4.75
C GLN A 382 19.86 -0.69 4.93
N PRO A 383 18.71 -0.37 4.30
CA PRO A 383 17.47 -1.11 4.48
C PRO A 383 17.57 -2.63 4.21
N ASP A 384 18.31 -3.04 3.18
CA ASP A 384 18.54 -4.44 2.85
C ASP A 384 19.37 -5.16 3.93
N GLN A 385 20.38 -4.49 4.47
CA GLN A 385 21.25 -5.02 5.51
C GLN A 385 20.46 -5.27 6.80
N ILE A 386 19.63 -4.33 7.26
CA ILE A 386 18.84 -4.54 8.48
C ILE A 386 17.81 -5.66 8.28
N LEU A 387 17.18 -5.77 7.11
CA LEU A 387 16.24 -6.85 6.83
C LEU A 387 16.93 -8.22 6.89
N ARG A 388 18.17 -8.32 6.40
CA ARG A 388 19.01 -9.52 6.53
C ARG A 388 19.36 -9.81 7.99
N GLU A 389 19.79 -8.82 8.75
CA GLU A 389 20.10 -8.99 10.18
C GLU A 389 18.88 -9.45 10.99
N MET A 390 17.70 -8.89 10.69
CA MET A 390 16.43 -9.31 11.30
C MET A 390 16.04 -10.74 10.92
N TRP A 391 16.26 -11.12 9.65
CA TRP A 391 16.00 -12.48 9.16
C TRP A 391 16.89 -13.51 9.88
N ASP A 392 18.20 -13.24 9.97
CA ASP A 392 19.17 -14.10 10.65
C ASP A 392 18.92 -14.18 12.17
N ALA A 393 18.23 -13.17 12.73
CA ALA A 393 17.79 -13.13 14.12
C ALA A 393 16.38 -13.73 14.37
N GLY A 394 15.73 -14.25 13.33
CA GLY A 394 14.44 -14.94 13.41
C GLY A 394 14.46 -16.11 14.39
N GLY A 395 13.38 -16.28 15.15
CA GLY A 395 13.25 -17.29 16.21
C GLY A 395 14.04 -16.98 17.49
N ARG A 396 14.86 -15.93 17.51
CA ARG A 396 15.60 -15.46 18.70
C ARG A 396 15.15 -14.06 19.10
N ALA A 397 15.48 -13.05 18.30
CA ALA A 397 15.08 -11.68 18.59
C ALA A 397 13.63 -11.43 18.16
N TYR A 398 13.27 -11.95 16.98
CA TYR A 398 12.00 -11.65 16.31
C TYR A 398 11.25 -12.93 15.94
N ASP A 399 9.95 -12.81 15.74
CA ASP A 399 9.14 -13.86 15.14
C ASP A 399 9.42 -13.93 13.64
N THR A 400 9.84 -15.11 13.15
CA THR A 400 10.25 -15.30 11.76
C THR A 400 9.13 -15.01 10.77
N ALA A 401 7.87 -15.31 11.12
CA ALA A 401 6.74 -15.04 10.24
C ALA A 401 6.50 -13.52 10.08
N LEU A 402 6.73 -12.75 11.14
CA LEU A 402 6.59 -11.30 11.12
C LEU A 402 7.72 -10.63 10.33
N VAL A 403 8.96 -11.10 10.49
CA VAL A 403 10.08 -10.61 9.67
C VAL A 403 9.83 -10.92 8.19
N LYS A 404 9.32 -12.12 7.87
CA LYS A 404 8.92 -12.46 6.49
C LYS A 404 7.83 -11.52 5.96
N ALA A 405 6.81 -11.22 6.77
CA ALA A 405 5.74 -10.29 6.39
C ALA A 405 6.28 -8.88 6.12
N LEU A 406 7.23 -8.41 6.94
CA LEU A 406 7.92 -7.13 6.75
C LEU A 406 8.77 -7.11 5.46
N ILE A 407 9.53 -8.17 5.18
CA ILE A 407 10.30 -8.27 3.92
C ILE A 407 9.37 -8.29 2.71
N ASN A 408 8.27 -9.03 2.76
CA ASN A 408 7.28 -9.04 1.67
C ASN A 408 6.56 -7.70 1.51
N LEU A 409 6.51 -6.88 2.57
CA LEU A 409 5.94 -5.54 2.54
C LEU A 409 6.86 -4.56 1.82
N LEU A 410 8.13 -4.56 2.20
CA LEU A 410 9.10 -3.57 1.75
C LEU A 410 9.83 -3.99 0.46
N GLY A 411 9.86 -5.28 0.16
CA GLY A 411 10.78 -5.88 -0.81
C GLY A 411 12.15 -6.17 -0.20
N ILE A 412 12.96 -6.95 -0.92
CA ILE A 412 14.35 -7.23 -0.52
C ILE A 412 15.20 -5.95 -0.61
N TYR A 413 14.89 -5.12 -1.61
CA TYR A 413 15.45 -3.79 -1.78
C TYR A 413 14.31 -2.78 -1.63
N PRO A 414 14.14 -2.15 -0.46
CA PRO A 414 13.09 -1.16 -0.24
C PRO A 414 13.22 0.06 -1.14
N VAL A 415 12.11 0.75 -1.36
CA VAL A 415 12.06 1.99 -2.14
C VAL A 415 13.08 3.01 -1.63
N GLY A 416 13.83 3.63 -2.55
CA GLY A 416 14.92 4.55 -2.25
C GLY A 416 16.28 3.87 -2.02
N THR A 417 16.36 2.53 -2.06
CA THR A 417 17.65 1.83 -2.03
C THR A 417 18.44 2.13 -3.30
N CYS A 418 19.68 2.57 -3.16
CA CYS A 418 20.58 2.82 -4.30
C CYS A 418 21.32 1.53 -4.63
N VAL A 419 21.33 1.12 -5.91
CA VAL A 419 21.87 -0.15 -6.39
C VAL A 419 22.73 0.04 -7.63
N ILE A 420 23.79 -0.75 -7.74
CA ILE A 420 24.61 -0.88 -8.94
C ILE A 420 24.15 -2.14 -9.67
N LEU A 421 23.95 -2.01 -10.99
CA LEU A 421 23.54 -3.09 -11.87
C LEU A 421 24.75 -3.75 -12.54
N ASP A 422 24.57 -4.95 -13.08
CA ASP A 422 25.56 -5.69 -13.89
C ASP A 422 25.96 -4.98 -15.19
N THR A 423 25.10 -4.06 -15.66
CA THR A 423 25.39 -3.09 -16.72
C THR A 423 26.28 -1.92 -16.28
N TYR A 424 26.70 -1.88 -15.01
CA TYR A 424 27.41 -0.76 -14.37
C TYR A 424 26.60 0.54 -14.23
N GLU A 425 25.31 0.51 -14.54
CA GLU A 425 24.40 1.60 -14.26
C GLU A 425 24.14 1.73 -12.75
N LEU A 426 23.94 2.97 -12.30
CA LEU A 426 23.52 3.28 -10.94
C LEU A 426 22.02 3.58 -10.96
N ALA A 427 21.27 2.94 -10.07
CA ALA A 427 19.82 3.04 -10.04
C ALA A 427 19.30 3.22 -8.62
N VAL A 428 18.12 3.84 -8.50
CA VAL A 428 17.38 3.96 -7.24
C VAL A 428 16.12 3.11 -7.35
N VAL A 429 15.86 2.27 -6.35
CA VAL A 429 14.63 1.46 -6.33
C VAL A 429 13.42 2.38 -6.27
N HIS A 430 12.56 2.29 -7.29
CA HIS A 430 11.34 3.07 -7.42
C HIS A 430 10.15 2.36 -6.78
N SER A 431 10.01 1.05 -7.00
CA SER A 431 8.98 0.22 -6.36
C SER A 431 9.43 -1.23 -6.24
N ALA A 432 8.86 -1.95 -5.26
CA ALA A 432 9.01 -3.40 -5.20
C ALA A 432 8.38 -4.07 -6.43
N ASN A 433 8.79 -5.31 -6.73
CA ASN A 433 8.15 -6.10 -7.78
C ASN A 433 6.71 -6.44 -7.38
N PRO A 434 5.71 -6.29 -8.27
CA PRO A 434 4.34 -6.71 -7.99
C PRO A 434 4.20 -8.22 -7.75
N ASP A 435 5.04 -9.03 -8.37
CA ASP A 435 5.10 -10.48 -8.20
C ASP A 435 5.88 -10.85 -6.92
N PRO A 436 5.23 -11.46 -5.90
CA PRO A 436 5.88 -11.87 -4.66
C PRO A 436 6.99 -12.91 -4.84
N THR A 437 7.06 -13.61 -5.98
CA THR A 437 8.15 -14.54 -6.29
C THR A 437 9.40 -13.82 -6.81
N GLN A 438 9.26 -12.56 -7.23
CA GLN A 438 10.31 -11.75 -7.84
C GLN A 438 10.71 -10.54 -6.98
N LEU A 439 10.55 -10.63 -5.65
CA LEU A 439 10.95 -9.55 -4.72
C LEU A 439 12.42 -9.12 -4.80
N HIS A 440 13.28 -9.94 -5.40
CA HIS A 440 14.70 -9.67 -5.65
C HIS A 440 14.94 -8.89 -6.97
N ARG A 441 13.87 -8.56 -7.70
CA ARG A 441 13.85 -7.88 -9.00
C ARG A 441 12.92 -6.65 -8.96
N PRO A 442 13.24 -5.61 -8.18
CA PRO A 442 12.42 -4.41 -8.10
C PRO A 442 12.37 -3.65 -9.43
N ILE A 443 11.45 -2.69 -9.51
CA ILE A 443 11.47 -1.66 -10.55
C ILE A 443 12.38 -0.53 -10.05
N VAL A 444 13.35 -0.14 -10.87
CA VAL A 444 14.38 0.85 -10.51
C VAL A 444 14.36 2.02 -11.49
N ARG A 445 14.76 3.20 -11.03
CA ARG A 445 15.03 4.36 -11.87
C ARG A 445 16.53 4.47 -12.10
N ILE A 446 16.97 4.47 -13.36
CA ILE A 446 18.39 4.60 -13.71
C ILE A 446 18.82 6.06 -13.54
N VAL A 447 19.67 6.35 -12.57
CA VAL A 447 20.09 7.72 -12.23
C VAL A 447 21.47 8.07 -12.77
N CYS A 448 22.32 7.05 -13.00
CA CYS A 448 23.54 7.24 -13.77
C CYS A 448 23.74 6.10 -14.79
N GLY A 449 24.18 6.47 -16.00
CA GLY A 449 24.61 5.53 -17.02
C GLY A 449 25.95 4.86 -16.69
N ALA A 450 26.30 3.82 -17.44
CA ALA A 450 27.55 3.08 -17.29
C ALA A 450 28.81 3.96 -17.54
N ASP A 451 28.66 5.04 -18.30
CA ASP A 451 29.69 6.05 -18.56
C ASP A 451 29.81 7.12 -17.45
N GLY A 452 28.96 7.05 -16.43
CA GLY A 452 28.89 8.02 -15.34
C GLY A 452 28.06 9.26 -15.65
N SER A 453 27.40 9.32 -16.82
CA SER A 453 26.43 10.37 -17.12
C SER A 453 25.27 10.34 -16.12
N ARG A 454 24.83 11.50 -15.62
CA ARG A 454 23.70 11.62 -14.69
C ARG A 454 22.41 11.91 -15.44
N PHE A 455 21.31 11.33 -14.96
CA PHE A 455 19.98 11.58 -15.49
C PHE A 455 19.10 12.26 -14.43
N ASP A 456 18.53 13.41 -14.77
CA ASP A 456 17.61 14.12 -13.88
C ASP A 456 16.27 13.37 -13.74
N SER A 457 15.74 12.85 -14.85
CA SER A 457 14.52 12.03 -14.90
C SER A 457 14.81 10.67 -15.53
N GLY A 458 15.67 9.89 -14.86
CA GLY A 458 16.11 8.56 -15.30
C GLY A 458 15.00 7.62 -15.79
N GLU A 459 15.35 6.70 -16.69
CA GLU A 459 14.44 5.65 -17.19
C GLU A 459 14.00 4.71 -16.05
N LEU A 460 12.72 4.30 -16.05
CA LEU A 460 12.26 3.20 -15.20
C LEU A 460 12.54 1.86 -15.88
N ALA A 461 13.32 1.02 -15.21
CA ALA A 461 13.65 -0.32 -15.63
C ALA A 461 13.04 -1.36 -14.68
N ASP A 462 12.26 -2.30 -15.24
CA ASP A 462 11.79 -3.47 -14.51
C ASP A 462 12.85 -4.58 -14.59
N LEU A 463 13.46 -4.90 -13.44
CA LEU A 463 14.53 -5.90 -13.37
C LEU A 463 14.04 -7.34 -13.53
N SER A 464 12.72 -7.58 -13.61
CA SER A 464 12.18 -8.90 -13.96
C SER A 464 12.19 -9.16 -15.47
N GLN A 465 12.41 -8.15 -16.30
CA GLN A 465 12.42 -8.31 -17.75
C GLN A 465 13.58 -9.18 -18.22
N THR A 466 13.26 -10.14 -19.08
CA THR A 466 14.24 -10.99 -19.75
C THR A 466 14.47 -10.56 -21.21
N ASP A 467 15.60 -10.97 -21.78
CA ASP A 467 15.86 -10.92 -23.21
C ASP A 467 15.19 -12.10 -23.94
N GLY A 468 15.33 -12.14 -25.27
CA GLY A 468 14.79 -13.22 -26.11
C GLY A 468 15.42 -14.60 -25.85
N SER A 469 16.47 -14.66 -25.04
CA SER A 469 17.16 -15.89 -24.62
C SER A 469 16.77 -16.34 -23.20
N GLY A 470 15.90 -15.60 -22.52
CA GLY A 470 15.46 -15.88 -21.15
C GLY A 470 16.41 -15.38 -20.06
N ASN A 471 17.45 -14.62 -20.39
CA ASN A 471 18.33 -13.99 -19.39
C ASN A 471 17.75 -12.67 -18.92
N PHE A 472 17.91 -12.33 -17.64
CA PHE A 472 17.53 -11.00 -17.15
C PHE A 472 18.35 -9.91 -17.84
N ARG A 473 17.67 -8.83 -18.26
CA ARG A 473 18.34 -7.71 -18.93
C ARG A 473 19.32 -6.96 -18.02
N ARG A 474 18.98 -6.90 -16.73
CA ARG A 474 19.73 -6.19 -15.69
C ARG A 474 19.58 -6.92 -14.36
N SER A 475 20.67 -7.01 -13.60
CA SER A 475 20.69 -7.62 -12.26
C SER A 475 21.38 -6.72 -11.26
N ILE A 476 20.86 -6.67 -10.04
CA ILE A 476 21.53 -5.96 -8.93
C ILE A 476 22.77 -6.75 -8.53
N ILE A 477 23.94 -6.12 -8.66
CA ILE A 477 25.22 -6.69 -8.20
C ILE A 477 25.59 -6.21 -6.80
N LYS A 478 25.16 -4.99 -6.42
CA LYS A 478 25.54 -4.38 -5.14
C LYS A 478 24.61 -3.26 -4.72
N VAL A 479 24.36 -3.13 -3.41
CA VAL A 479 23.76 -1.94 -2.80
C VAL A 479 24.82 -0.86 -2.57
N ALA A 480 24.52 0.35 -3.01
CA ALA A 480 25.41 1.51 -2.96
C ALA A 480 24.99 2.52 -1.88
N ASP A 481 25.99 3.20 -1.30
CA ASP A 481 25.74 4.36 -0.46
C ASP A 481 25.50 5.58 -1.36
N PRO A 482 24.27 6.13 -1.42
CA PRO A 482 23.94 7.23 -2.33
C PRO A 482 24.78 8.49 -2.05
N GLY A 483 25.22 8.69 -0.80
CA GLY A 483 26.07 9.83 -0.43
C GLY A 483 27.42 9.83 -1.14
N LYS A 484 27.99 8.65 -1.44
CA LYS A 484 29.27 8.53 -2.18
C LYS A 484 29.16 8.96 -3.63
N TYR A 485 27.96 8.94 -4.18
CA TYR A 485 27.67 9.29 -5.56
C TYR A 485 26.97 10.65 -5.66
N GLY A 486 26.79 11.37 -4.53
CA GLY A 486 26.06 12.65 -4.52
C GLY A 486 24.65 12.50 -5.08
N ILE A 487 23.97 11.40 -4.72
CA ILE A 487 22.58 11.11 -5.09
C ILE A 487 21.72 11.31 -3.86
N ASN A 488 20.59 12.00 -4.05
CA ASN A 488 19.52 12.05 -3.07
C ASN A 488 18.39 11.14 -3.53
N PRO A 489 18.19 9.95 -2.92
CA PRO A 489 17.15 9.02 -3.38
C PRO A 489 15.74 9.61 -3.35
N GLY A 490 15.47 10.59 -2.48
CA GLY A 490 14.16 11.24 -2.39
C GLY A 490 13.72 11.94 -3.68
N GLU A 491 14.68 12.42 -4.48
CA GLU A 491 14.42 13.11 -5.76
C GLU A 491 13.94 12.16 -6.87
N TYR A 492 14.18 10.86 -6.73
CA TYR A 492 13.95 9.85 -7.79
C TYR A 492 12.77 8.90 -7.50
N VAL A 493 12.21 8.99 -6.28
CA VAL A 493 11.17 8.10 -5.77
C VAL A 493 9.77 8.72 -5.86
N ILE A 494 9.66 10.05 -5.78
CA ILE A 494 8.37 10.77 -5.74
C ILE A 494 7.90 11.13 -7.14
#